data_AF-A0A8I0CZD5-F1
#
_entry.id   AF-A0A8I0CZD5-F1
#
_cell.length_a   1.000
_cell.length_b   1.000
_cell.length_c   1.000
_cell.angle_alpha   90.00
_cell.angle_beta   90.00
_cell.angle_gamma   90.00
#
_symmetry.space_group_name_H-M   'P 1'
#
loop_
_entity.id
_entity.type
_entity.pdbx_description
1 polymer ?
#
loop_
_entity_poly.entity_id
_entity_poly.type
_entity_poly.pdbx_seq_one_letter_code
_entity_poly.pdbx_strand_id
1 'polypeptide(L)'
;MDWGNGSDLISAACNAVMAGVAVYAAANAKDWLSPKLNERKFKFADELIDQFCKLQQESFYLHSDVKQLINTEPDEQHDEAKFSLLWEELLQRETTYRKNIINLRTAMERMDLWGLQPINGRHFIKIIESHLSLTYTIRDALSVGSEEIFLKLPVCFDFDIRISEKYRTVRASHNNIIKHYSELFTD
;
A
#
# COMPACT_ATOMS: atom_id res chain seq x y z
N MET A 1 11.05 8.68 16.51
CA MET A 1 12.16 7.72 16.36
C MET A 1 11.57 6.32 16.26
N ASP A 2 11.58 5.73 15.06
CA ASP A 2 11.96 4.31 14.73
C ASP A 2 11.59 3.98 13.26
N TRP A 3 11.88 4.91 12.34
CA TRP A 3 11.44 4.84 10.94
C TRP A 3 12.28 3.89 10.07
N GLY A 4 13.56 3.67 10.45
CA GLY A 4 14.47 2.77 9.74
C GLY A 4 14.05 1.29 9.84
N ASN A 5 13.68 0.86 11.04
CA ASN A 5 13.27 -0.52 11.30
C ASN A 5 11.99 -0.93 10.53
N GLY A 6 11.07 0.02 10.33
CA GLY A 6 9.83 -0.22 9.58
C GLY A 6 10.05 -0.41 8.07
N SER A 7 10.89 0.43 7.45
CA SER A 7 11.21 0.33 6.02
C SER A 7 12.03 -0.92 5.71
N ASP A 8 13.01 -1.24 6.56
CA ASP A 8 13.87 -2.42 6.39
C ASP A 8 13.08 -3.72 6.52
N LEU A 9 12.10 -3.77 7.43
CA LEU A 9 11.19 -4.92 7.57
C LEU A 9 10.29 -5.11 6.34
N ILE A 10 9.78 -4.02 5.76
CA ILE A 10 8.94 -4.08 4.54
C ILE A 10 9.80 -4.55 3.35
N SER A 11 10.99 -3.99 3.19
CA SER A 11 11.93 -4.38 2.14
C SER A 11 12.37 -5.85 2.28
N ALA A 12 12.71 -6.29 3.49
CA ALA A 12 13.08 -7.68 3.77
C ALA A 12 11.91 -8.64 3.51
N ALA A 13 10.67 -8.26 3.87
CA ALA A 13 9.48 -9.03 3.56
C ALA A 13 9.27 -9.16 2.05
N CYS A 14 9.39 -8.08 1.29
CA CYS A 14 9.25 -8.11 -0.17
C CYS A 14 10.35 -8.95 -0.85
N ASN A 15 11.60 -8.89 -0.39
CA ASN A 15 12.69 -9.71 -0.92
C ASN A 15 12.48 -11.20 -0.61
N ALA A 16 12.02 -11.55 0.60
CA ALA A 16 11.69 -12.93 0.96
C ALA A 16 10.51 -13.47 0.11
N VAL A 17 9.58 -12.60 -0.24
CA VAL A 17 8.43 -12.92 -1.08
C VAL A 17 8.86 -13.23 -2.52
N MET A 18 9.65 -12.37 -3.17
CA MET A 18 10.15 -12.64 -4.53
C MET A 18 10.97 -13.92 -4.60
N ALA A 19 11.72 -14.25 -3.54
CA ALA A 19 12.44 -15.52 -3.44
C ALA A 19 11.50 -16.73 -3.35
N GLY A 20 10.43 -16.67 -2.56
CA GLY A 20 9.45 -17.76 -2.43
C GLY A 20 8.67 -18.04 -3.71
N VAL A 21 8.30 -16.97 -4.43
CA VAL A 21 7.64 -17.04 -5.73
C VAL A 21 8.55 -17.76 -6.75
N ALA A 22 9.83 -17.39 -6.84
CA ALA A 22 10.80 -18.04 -7.71
C ALA A 22 10.97 -19.56 -7.45
N VAL A 23 10.95 -19.99 -6.18
CA VAL A 23 11.05 -21.42 -5.81
C VAL A 23 9.83 -22.22 -6.28
N TYR A 24 8.62 -21.67 -6.18
CA TYR A 24 7.39 -22.33 -6.64
C TYR A 24 7.37 -22.55 -8.16
N ALA A 25 7.83 -21.57 -8.95
CA ALA A 25 7.91 -21.70 -10.41
C ALA A 25 8.87 -22.80 -10.86
N ALA A 26 9.98 -22.98 -10.15
CA ALA A 26 10.93 -24.06 -10.41
C ALA A 26 10.31 -25.45 -10.15
N ALA A 27 9.35 -25.56 -9.22
CA ALA A 27 8.74 -26.83 -8.83
C ALA A 27 7.62 -27.32 -9.77
N ASN A 28 6.86 -26.41 -10.40
CA ASN A 28 5.66 -26.76 -11.19
C ASN A 28 5.85 -26.75 -12.73
N ALA A 29 7.09 -26.67 -13.21
CA ALA A 29 7.39 -26.67 -14.65
C ALA A 29 7.28 -28.07 -15.28
N LYS A 30 6.06 -28.53 -15.61
CA LYS A 30 5.86 -29.81 -16.32
C LYS A 30 4.79 -29.72 -17.41
N ASP A 31 5.17 -29.15 -18.57
CA ASP A 31 4.72 -29.51 -19.93
C ASP A 31 5.32 -28.52 -20.95
N TRP A 32 5.52 -28.88 -22.22
CA TRP A 32 6.45 -28.17 -23.13
C TRP A 32 5.83 -27.06 -24.01
N LEU A 33 4.50 -26.93 -24.03
CA LEU A 33 3.76 -25.70 -24.44
C LEU A 33 3.44 -24.79 -23.24
N SER A 34 3.54 -25.37 -22.04
CA SER A 34 3.41 -24.69 -20.76
C SER A 34 4.56 -23.76 -20.36
N PRO A 35 5.83 -23.82 -20.83
CA PRO A 35 6.89 -23.06 -20.18
C PRO A 35 6.73 -21.56 -20.43
N LYS A 36 6.40 -21.15 -21.66
CA LYS A 36 6.15 -19.73 -22.00
C LYS A 36 4.84 -19.20 -21.41
N LEU A 37 3.82 -20.04 -21.31
CA LEU A 37 2.52 -19.65 -20.76
C LEU A 37 2.61 -19.56 -19.23
N ASN A 38 3.28 -20.53 -18.59
CA ASN A 38 3.58 -20.54 -17.17
C ASN A 38 4.57 -19.43 -16.80
N GLU A 39 5.57 -19.13 -17.63
CA GLU A 39 6.47 -17.98 -17.43
C GLU A 39 5.69 -16.66 -17.47
N ARG A 40 4.71 -16.51 -18.36
CA ARG A 40 3.84 -15.32 -18.40
C ARG A 40 2.90 -15.24 -17.21
N LYS A 41 2.26 -16.34 -16.83
CA LYS A 41 1.43 -16.44 -15.61
C LYS A 41 2.24 -16.10 -14.36
N PHE A 42 3.44 -16.66 -14.28
CA PHE A 42 4.39 -16.41 -13.20
C PHE A 42 4.80 -14.95 -13.14
N LYS A 43 5.24 -14.39 -14.26
CA LYS A 43 5.61 -12.98 -14.36
C LYS A 43 4.45 -12.07 -13.96
N PHE A 44 3.23 -12.39 -14.37
CA PHE A 44 2.05 -11.64 -13.97
C PHE A 44 1.81 -11.72 -12.45
N ALA A 45 1.90 -12.91 -11.86
CA ALA A 45 1.76 -13.10 -10.43
C ALA A 45 2.86 -12.35 -9.65
N ASP A 46 4.11 -12.45 -10.10
CA ASP A 46 5.26 -11.74 -9.51
C ASP A 46 5.06 -10.21 -9.58
N GLU A 47 4.65 -9.67 -10.73
CA GLU A 47 4.31 -8.26 -10.90
C GLU A 47 3.15 -7.82 -9.99
N LEU A 48 2.12 -8.66 -9.81
CA LEU A 48 1.00 -8.38 -8.93
C LEU A 48 1.44 -8.29 -7.47
N ILE A 49 2.31 -9.22 -7.06
CA ILE A 49 2.88 -9.24 -5.70
C ILE A 49 3.79 -8.04 -5.46
N ASP A 50 4.64 -7.68 -6.42
CA ASP A 50 5.46 -6.47 -6.37
C ASP A 50 4.59 -5.21 -6.23
N GLN A 51 3.44 -5.15 -6.92
CA GLN A 51 2.48 -4.04 -6.75
C GLN A 51 1.87 -3.98 -5.34
N PHE A 52 1.56 -5.12 -4.71
CA PHE A 52 1.12 -5.15 -3.31
C PHE A 52 2.20 -4.62 -2.37
N CYS A 53 3.45 -5.04 -2.59
CA CYS A 53 4.62 -4.57 -1.85
C CYS A 53 4.83 -3.05 -1.99
N LYS A 54 4.74 -2.54 -3.21
CA LYS A 54 4.80 -1.10 -3.51
C LYS A 54 3.70 -0.34 -2.79
N LEU A 55 2.46 -0.81 -2.82
CA LEU A 55 1.36 -0.17 -2.06
C LEU A 55 1.60 -0.17 -0.55
N GLN A 56 2.20 -1.22 0.00
CA GLN A 56 2.57 -1.26 1.41
C GLN A 56 3.57 -0.14 1.73
N GLN A 57 4.61 0.01 0.91
CA GLN A 57 5.63 1.03 1.05
C GLN A 57 5.07 2.45 0.86
N GLU A 58 4.28 2.67 -0.20
CA GLU A 58 3.61 3.96 -0.47
C GLU A 58 2.71 4.36 0.71
N SER A 59 1.96 3.41 1.27
CA SER A 59 1.09 3.65 2.41
C SER A 59 1.85 4.09 3.66
N PHE A 60 3.04 3.51 3.90
CA PHE A 60 3.89 3.83 5.04
C PHE A 60 4.39 5.27 4.97
N TYR A 61 4.97 5.65 3.83
CA TYR A 61 5.49 7.00 3.63
C TYR A 61 4.38 8.04 3.62
N LEU A 62 3.26 7.78 2.92
CA LEU A 62 2.15 8.73 2.91
C LEU A 62 1.54 8.93 4.30
N HIS A 63 1.32 7.85 5.06
CA HIS A 63 0.86 7.94 6.46
C HIS A 63 1.84 8.76 7.31
N SER A 64 3.14 8.49 7.20
CA SER A 64 4.19 9.22 7.92
C SER A 64 4.09 10.71 7.68
N ASP A 65 4.10 11.09 6.41
CA ASP A 65 4.27 12.49 6.00
C ASP A 65 2.99 13.29 6.29
N VAL A 66 1.82 12.69 6.10
CA VAL A 66 0.54 13.32 6.46
C VAL A 66 0.45 13.49 7.97
N LYS A 67 0.82 12.48 8.75
CA LYS A 67 0.86 12.58 10.21
C LYS A 67 1.80 13.69 10.67
N GLN A 68 2.98 13.80 10.06
CA GLN A 68 3.89 14.89 10.37
C GLN A 68 3.27 16.25 10.05
N LEU A 69 2.67 16.39 8.86
CA LEU A 69 2.07 17.65 8.41
C LEU A 69 0.93 18.12 9.31
N ILE A 70 -0.01 17.25 9.67
CA ILE A 70 -1.17 17.64 10.48
C ILE A 70 -0.81 17.94 11.94
N ASN A 71 0.29 17.38 12.46
CA ASN A 71 0.72 17.58 13.85
C ASN A 71 1.82 18.65 14.00
N THR A 72 2.26 19.30 12.92
CA THR A 72 3.23 20.39 12.99
C THR A 72 2.48 21.71 13.00
N GLU A 73 2.76 22.58 13.99
CA GLU A 73 2.16 23.91 14.02
C GLU A 73 2.77 24.80 12.92
N PRO A 74 1.97 25.63 12.23
CA PRO A 74 2.46 26.55 11.21
C PRO A 74 3.53 27.52 11.74
N ASP A 75 3.37 27.95 13.00
CA ASP A 75 4.30 28.82 13.70
C ASP A 75 5.64 28.14 13.99
N GLU A 76 5.73 26.80 14.03
CA GLU A 76 7.02 26.09 14.11
C GLU A 76 7.75 26.02 12.76
N GLN A 77 7.05 26.24 11.64
CA GLN A 77 7.62 26.19 10.30
C GLN A 77 8.04 27.55 9.72
N HIS A 78 7.57 28.68 10.30
CA HIS A 78 7.93 30.06 9.92
C HIS A 78 7.83 30.39 8.40
N ASP A 79 7.10 29.59 7.63
CA ASP A 79 6.98 29.72 6.17
C ASP A 79 5.66 29.08 5.68
N GLU A 80 4.60 29.88 5.68
CA GLU A 80 3.25 29.50 5.24
C GLU A 80 3.22 29.03 3.77
N ALA A 81 4.09 29.60 2.93
CA ALA A 81 4.20 29.19 1.53
C ALA A 81 4.78 27.78 1.41
N LYS A 82 5.81 27.46 2.20
CA LYS A 82 6.38 26.11 2.27
C LYS A 82 5.39 25.10 2.84
N PHE A 83 4.62 25.46 3.86
CA PHE A 83 3.55 24.60 4.40
C PHE A 83 2.50 24.29 3.32
N SER A 84 2.05 25.31 2.59
CA SER A 84 1.05 25.16 1.52
C SER A 84 1.57 24.29 0.37
N LEU A 85 2.83 24.46 -0.04
CA LEU A 85 3.47 23.62 -1.06
C LEU A 85 3.54 22.15 -0.62
N LEU A 86 3.93 21.89 0.63
CA LEU A 86 3.99 20.53 1.17
C LEU A 86 2.60 19.90 1.25
N TRP A 87 1.58 20.69 1.63
CA TRP A 87 0.19 20.23 1.67
C TRP A 87 -0.31 19.80 0.28
N GLU A 88 -0.08 20.62 -0.75
CA GLU A 88 -0.43 20.30 -2.13
C GLU A 88 0.33 19.07 -2.65
N GLU A 89 1.62 18.94 -2.32
CA GLU A 89 2.40 17.75 -2.65
C GLU A 89 1.79 16.48 -2.05
N LEU A 90 1.40 16.51 -0.77
CA LEU A 90 0.76 15.36 -0.13
C LEU A 90 -0.63 15.06 -0.69
N LEU A 91 -1.40 16.06 -1.12
CA LEU A 91 -2.67 15.86 -1.83
C LEU A 91 -2.46 15.14 -3.18
N GLN A 92 -1.42 15.50 -3.92
CA GLN A 92 -1.06 14.84 -5.18
C GLN A 92 -0.56 13.41 -4.96
N ARG A 93 0.22 13.18 -3.90
CA ARG A 93 0.68 11.86 -3.50
C ARG A 93 -0.49 10.97 -3.05
N GLU A 94 -1.45 11.48 -2.28
CA GLU A 94 -2.71 10.76 -1.96
C GLU A 94 -3.44 10.37 -3.24
N THR A 95 -3.60 11.30 -4.18
CA THR A 95 -4.31 11.03 -5.44
C THR A 95 -3.63 9.94 -6.26
N THR A 96 -2.30 9.97 -6.30
CA THR A 96 -1.49 8.96 -7.01
C THR A 96 -1.60 7.60 -6.33
N TYR A 97 -1.46 7.58 -5.01
CA TYR A 97 -1.60 6.38 -4.20
C TYR A 97 -2.99 5.73 -4.38
N ARG A 98 -4.07 6.51 -4.37
CA ARG A 98 -5.43 6.03 -4.64
C ARG A 98 -5.58 5.45 -6.05
N LYS A 99 -4.98 6.07 -7.06
CA LYS A 99 -4.95 5.51 -8.43
C LYS A 99 -4.22 4.16 -8.45
N ASN A 100 -3.10 4.04 -7.76
CA ASN A 100 -2.34 2.79 -7.67
C ASN A 100 -3.16 1.67 -7.02
N ILE A 101 -3.92 1.96 -5.96
CA ILE A 101 -4.83 1.00 -5.32
C ILE A 101 -5.89 0.49 -6.31
N ILE A 102 -6.52 1.41 -7.06
CA ILE A 102 -7.53 1.06 -8.07
C ILE A 102 -6.91 0.23 -9.20
N ASN A 103 -5.72 0.63 -9.68
CA ASN A 103 -5.01 -0.11 -10.72
C ASN A 103 -4.66 -1.54 -10.29
N LEU A 104 -4.24 -1.74 -9.04
CA LEU A 104 -3.98 -3.07 -8.50
C LEU A 104 -5.26 -3.90 -8.40
N ARG A 105 -6.38 -3.31 -7.98
CA ARG A 105 -7.68 -4.00 -8.01
C ARG A 105 -8.04 -4.47 -9.42
N THR A 106 -7.89 -3.60 -10.41
CA THR A 106 -8.11 -3.97 -11.82
C THR A 106 -7.09 -4.99 -12.31
N ALA A 107 -5.84 -4.98 -11.81
CA ALA A 107 -4.86 -6.02 -12.12
C ALA A 107 -5.26 -7.38 -11.53
N MET A 108 -5.77 -7.41 -10.30
CA MET A 108 -6.33 -8.61 -9.70
C MET A 108 -7.50 -9.18 -10.50
N GLU A 109 -8.45 -8.35 -10.92
CA GLU A 109 -9.58 -8.79 -11.76
C GLU A 109 -9.11 -9.35 -13.12
N ARG A 110 -7.97 -8.87 -13.62
CA ARG A 110 -7.36 -9.39 -14.86
C ARG A 110 -6.64 -10.73 -14.67
N MET A 111 -6.42 -11.21 -13.45
CA MET A 111 -5.86 -12.56 -13.19
C MET A 111 -6.71 -13.64 -13.86
N ASP A 112 -8.03 -13.47 -13.86
CA ASP A 112 -8.99 -14.41 -14.45
C ASP A 112 -8.71 -14.64 -15.94
N LEU A 113 -8.26 -13.62 -16.67
CA LEU A 113 -7.90 -13.71 -18.09
C LEU A 113 -6.69 -14.61 -18.33
N TRP A 114 -5.86 -14.81 -17.31
CA TRP A 114 -4.71 -15.71 -17.32
C TRP A 114 -5.04 -17.09 -16.74
N GLY A 115 -6.29 -17.34 -16.34
CA GLY A 115 -6.69 -18.55 -15.62
C GLY A 115 -5.96 -18.67 -14.29
N LEU A 116 -5.67 -17.55 -13.63
CA LEU A 116 -5.07 -17.50 -12.30
C LEU A 116 -6.15 -17.14 -11.30
N GLN A 117 -6.13 -17.79 -10.14
CA GLN A 117 -6.99 -17.45 -9.01
C GLN A 117 -6.14 -17.36 -7.73
N PRO A 118 -6.34 -16.34 -6.89
CA PRO A 118 -5.71 -16.31 -5.58
C PRO A 118 -6.34 -17.38 -4.69
N ILE A 119 -5.52 -18.26 -4.08
CA ILE A 119 -5.97 -19.29 -3.12
C ILE A 119 -6.80 -18.65 -1.99
N ASN A 120 -6.41 -17.44 -1.58
CA ASN A 120 -7.10 -16.67 -0.56
C ASN A 120 -7.54 -15.29 -1.08
N GLY A 121 -8.32 -15.24 -2.16
CA GLY A 121 -8.77 -13.98 -2.77
C GLY A 121 -9.36 -12.96 -1.80
N ARG A 122 -10.08 -13.42 -0.75
CA ARG A 122 -10.60 -12.55 0.32
C ARG A 122 -9.50 -11.78 1.07
N HIS A 123 -8.31 -12.35 1.26
CA HIS A 123 -7.20 -11.65 1.92
C HIS A 123 -6.65 -10.52 1.04
N PHE A 124 -6.48 -10.76 -0.26
CA PHE A 124 -6.03 -9.72 -1.19
C PHE A 124 -7.06 -8.59 -1.34
N ILE A 125 -8.35 -8.93 -1.43
CA ILE A 125 -9.43 -7.93 -1.42
C ILE A 125 -9.38 -7.10 -0.13
N LYS A 126 -9.19 -7.75 1.03
CA LYS A 126 -9.07 -7.05 2.32
C LYS A 126 -7.88 -6.09 2.37
N ILE A 127 -6.76 -6.40 1.71
CA ILE A 127 -5.63 -5.46 1.58
C ILE A 127 -6.06 -4.22 0.80
N ILE A 128 -6.69 -4.41 -0.36
CA ILE A 128 -7.18 -3.30 -1.20
C ILE A 128 -8.17 -2.44 -0.44
N GLU A 129 -9.15 -3.04 0.24
CA GLU A 129 -10.15 -2.32 1.03
C GLU A 129 -9.51 -1.56 2.20
N SER A 130 -8.52 -2.14 2.86
CA SER A 130 -7.79 -1.48 3.95
C SER A 130 -7.03 -0.24 3.43
N HIS A 131 -6.40 -0.35 2.26
CA HIS A 131 -5.72 0.77 1.61
C HIS A 131 -6.70 1.86 1.15
N LEU A 132 -7.85 1.49 0.57
CA LEU A 132 -8.91 2.45 0.24
C LEU A 132 -9.42 3.18 1.48
N SER A 133 -9.66 2.45 2.58
CA SER A 133 -10.11 3.08 3.82
C SER A 133 -9.06 4.05 4.39
N LEU A 134 -7.76 3.74 4.27
CA LEU A 134 -6.68 4.63 4.67
C LEU A 134 -6.66 5.90 3.80
N THR A 135 -6.66 5.75 2.46
CA THR A 135 -6.55 6.91 1.55
C THR A 135 -7.73 7.86 1.69
N TYR A 136 -8.95 7.37 1.90
CA TYR A 136 -10.10 8.24 2.15
C TYR A 136 -9.96 9.02 3.46
N THR A 137 -9.47 8.37 4.52
CA THR A 137 -9.24 9.06 5.81
C THR A 137 -8.15 10.12 5.70
N ILE A 138 -7.09 9.84 4.93
CA ILE A 138 -6.03 10.81 4.62
C ILE A 138 -6.61 11.97 3.80
N ARG A 139 -7.42 11.68 2.78
CA ARG A 139 -8.05 12.70 1.95
C ARG A 139 -8.95 13.61 2.76
N ASP A 140 -9.74 13.07 3.68
CA ASP A 140 -10.57 13.86 4.59
C ASP A 140 -9.70 14.80 5.42
N ALA A 141 -8.62 14.30 6.02
CA ALA A 141 -7.69 15.11 6.80
C ALA A 141 -7.05 16.25 5.97
N LEU A 142 -6.63 15.93 4.74
CA LEU A 142 -6.03 16.91 3.83
C LEU A 142 -7.06 17.89 3.22
N SER A 143 -8.36 17.61 3.31
CA SER A 143 -9.41 18.49 2.76
C SER A 143 -9.84 19.59 3.72
N VAL A 144 -9.51 19.47 5.02
CA VAL A 144 -9.83 20.48 6.04
C VAL A 144 -8.91 21.70 5.98
N GLY A 145 -7.78 21.63 5.26
CA GLY A 145 -6.67 22.57 5.44
C GLY A 145 -6.51 23.75 4.48
N SER A 146 -7.46 24.06 3.58
CA SER A 146 -7.23 25.14 2.61
C SER A 146 -7.52 26.56 3.12
N GLU A 147 -8.35 26.74 4.16
CA GLU A 147 -8.82 28.10 4.52
C GLU A 147 -8.76 28.45 6.03
N GLU A 148 -8.67 27.49 6.95
CA GLU A 148 -8.80 27.78 8.39
C GLU A 148 -7.72 27.09 9.24
N ILE A 149 -6.51 27.68 9.21
CA ILE A 149 -5.32 27.19 9.91
C ILE A 149 -5.52 27.16 11.45
N PHE A 150 -6.37 28.02 12.01
CA PHE A 150 -6.54 28.19 13.46
C PHE A 150 -7.56 27.25 14.12
N LEU A 151 -8.40 26.53 13.35
CA LEU A 151 -9.33 25.53 13.89
C LEU A 151 -8.69 24.13 14.02
N LYS A 152 -7.39 24.01 13.70
CA LYS A 152 -6.67 22.75 13.48
C LYS A 152 -6.42 21.89 14.73
N LEU A 153 -6.15 22.47 15.90
CA LEU A 153 -5.62 21.72 17.05
C LEU A 153 -6.49 20.52 17.51
N PRO A 154 -7.82 20.65 17.69
CA PRO A 154 -8.66 19.50 18.05
C PRO A 154 -8.87 18.52 16.88
N VAL A 155 -8.92 19.05 15.65
CA VAL A 155 -9.22 18.27 14.43
C VAL A 155 -8.03 17.42 14.00
N CYS A 156 -6.80 17.92 14.18
CA CYS A 156 -5.57 17.21 13.87
C CYS A 156 -5.35 15.97 14.74
N PHE A 157 -5.73 16.03 16.02
CA PHE A 157 -5.62 14.89 16.93
C PHE A 157 -6.57 13.75 16.55
N ASP A 158 -7.82 14.06 16.24
CA ASP A 158 -8.81 13.07 15.80
C ASP A 158 -8.41 12.41 14.48
N PHE A 159 -7.89 13.20 13.53
CA PHE A 159 -7.35 12.66 12.28
C PHE A 159 -6.11 11.81 12.49
N ASP A 160 -5.19 12.21 13.38
CA ASP A 160 -4.01 11.39 13.67
C ASP A 160 -4.39 10.00 14.18
N ILE A 161 -5.32 9.92 15.14
CA ILE A 161 -5.83 8.65 15.66
C ILE A 161 -6.44 7.82 14.52
N ARG A 162 -7.37 8.40 13.75
CA ARG A 162 -8.08 7.70 12.69
C ARG A 162 -7.12 7.19 11.61
N ILE A 163 -6.20 8.02 11.13
CA ILE A 163 -5.22 7.62 10.10
C ILE A 163 -4.31 6.51 10.67
N SER A 164 -3.82 6.66 11.91
CA SER A 164 -2.98 5.65 12.56
C SER A 164 -3.70 4.30 12.69
N GLU A 165 -4.98 4.28 13.05
CA GLU A 165 -5.80 3.07 13.11
C GLU A 165 -5.99 2.41 11.74
N LYS A 166 -6.28 3.19 10.70
CA LYS A 166 -6.39 2.67 9.34
C LYS A 166 -5.06 2.12 8.83
N TYR A 167 -3.95 2.78 9.13
CA TYR A 167 -2.62 2.29 8.77
C TYR A 167 -2.26 0.98 9.51
N ARG A 168 -2.62 0.85 10.79
CA ARG A 168 -2.49 -0.44 11.51
C ARG A 168 -3.28 -1.56 10.83
N THR A 169 -4.49 -1.26 10.35
CA THR A 169 -5.32 -2.21 9.61
C THR A 169 -4.66 -2.64 8.30
N VAL A 170 -4.06 -1.70 7.56
CA VAL A 170 -3.26 -1.98 6.37
C VAL A 170 -2.11 -2.94 6.71
N ARG A 171 -1.28 -2.63 7.72
CA ARG A 171 -0.17 -3.50 8.12
C ARG A 171 -0.64 -4.90 8.52
N ALA A 172 -1.72 -4.98 9.31
CA ALA A 172 -2.29 -6.26 9.72
C ALA A 172 -2.81 -7.08 8.53
N SER A 173 -3.38 -6.42 7.52
CA SER A 173 -3.87 -7.09 6.31
C SER A 173 -2.73 -7.72 5.49
N HIS A 174 -1.61 -7.00 5.31
CA HIS A 174 -0.40 -7.51 4.64
C HIS A 174 0.24 -8.69 5.37
N ASN A 175 0.30 -8.64 6.71
CA ASN A 175 0.84 -9.73 7.52
C ASN A 175 0.10 -11.06 7.33
N ASN A 176 -1.18 -11.05 6.92
CA ASN A 176 -1.94 -12.27 6.67
C ASN A 176 -1.47 -12.99 5.39
N ILE A 177 -1.00 -12.24 4.39
CA ILE A 177 -0.52 -12.81 3.13
C ILE A 177 0.96 -13.20 3.29
N ILE A 178 1.78 -12.36 3.94
CA ILE A 178 3.22 -12.61 4.22
C ILE A 178 3.45 -13.98 4.89
N LYS A 179 2.56 -14.41 5.79
CA LYS A 179 2.70 -15.68 6.53
C LYS A 179 2.38 -16.93 5.70
N HIS A 180 1.72 -16.80 4.55
CA HIS A 180 1.14 -17.94 3.81
C HIS A 180 1.60 -17.96 2.34
N TYR A 181 2.72 -17.30 2.00
CA TYR A 181 3.15 -17.10 0.60
C TYR A 181 3.42 -18.38 -0.20
N SER A 182 3.86 -19.47 0.45
CA SER A 182 4.01 -20.79 -0.21
C SER A 182 2.69 -21.44 -0.64
N GLU A 183 1.55 -20.81 -0.29
CA GLU A 183 0.19 -21.32 -0.46
C GLU A 183 -0.75 -20.26 -1.09
N LEU A 184 -0.24 -19.31 -1.90
CA LEU A 184 -1.07 -18.21 -2.44
C LEU A 184 -1.69 -18.43 -3.81
N PHE A 185 -1.15 -19.31 -4.64
CA PHE A 185 -1.69 -19.63 -5.96
C PHE A 185 -1.71 -21.15 -6.17
N THR A 186 -2.86 -21.70 -6.58
CA THR A 186 -3.01 -23.09 -7.05
C THR A 186 -3.22 -23.04 -8.56
N ASP A 187 -2.72 -24.06 -9.27
CA ASP A 187 -2.96 -24.27 -10.70
C ASP A 187 -4.43 -24.58 -11.03
#